data_AF-A0A848Z0I4-F1
#
_entry.id   AF-A0A848Z0I4-F1
#
_cell.length_a   1.000
_cell.length_b   1.000
_cell.length_c   1.000
_cell.angle_alpha   90.00
_cell.angle_beta   90.00
_cell.angle_gamma   90.00
#
_symmetry.space_group_name_H-M   'P 1'
#
loop_
_entity.id
_entity.type
_entity.pdbx_description
1 polymer ?
#
loop_
_entity_poly.entity_id
_entity_poly.type
_entity_poly.pdbx_seq_one_letter_code
_entity_poly.pdbx_strand_id
1 'polypeptide(L)'
;MEGKLMFYRFLNIILGISVIFIGLNNMSPEGGRYRGFVITQSTGLLIFIFGVVVLIFAVLKKTWQPPQLEYTKCQECGEIISISKIKEGKCPNCGNEVKITDDSI
;
A
#
# COMPACT_ATOMS: atom_id res chain seq x y z
N MET A 1 -9.85 -11.06 -2.33
CA MET A 1 -9.09 -9.79 -2.44
C MET A 1 -7.56 -9.96 -2.48
N GLU A 2 -7.01 -11.11 -2.08
CA GLU A 2 -5.56 -11.33 -1.94
C GLU A 2 -4.77 -11.34 -3.26
N GLY A 3 -5.35 -11.88 -4.34
CA GLY A 3 -4.68 -11.95 -5.65
C GLY A 3 -4.35 -10.58 -6.25
N LYS A 4 -5.22 -9.58 -6.06
CA LYS A 4 -4.96 -8.20 -6.52
C LYS A 4 -3.81 -7.57 -5.74
N LEU A 5 -3.72 -7.81 -4.43
CA LEU A 5 -2.64 -7.29 -3.58
C LEU A 5 -1.27 -7.87 -3.97
N MET A 6 -1.20 -9.17 -4.24
CA MET A 6 0.03 -9.83 -4.71
C MET A 6 0.48 -9.30 -6.07
N PHE A 7 -0.47 -9.06 -6.99
CA PHE A 7 -0.20 -8.46 -8.29
C PHE A 7 0.37 -7.03 -8.20
N TYR A 8 -0.21 -6.18 -7.34
CA TYR A 8 0.31 -4.82 -7.12
C TYR A 8 1.69 -4.80 -6.49
N ARG A 9 1.99 -5.72 -5.57
CA ARG A 9 3.34 -5.85 -4.99
C ARG A 9 4.36 -6.24 -6.06
N PHE A 10 4.03 -7.21 -6.90
CA PHE A 10 4.87 -7.65 -8.00
C PHE A 10 5.16 -6.51 -9.00
N LEU A 11 4.14 -5.75 -9.40
CA LEU A 11 4.29 -4.57 -10.26
C LEU A 11 5.20 -3.51 -9.64
N ASN A 12 5.03 -3.19 -8.36
CA ASN A 12 5.86 -2.20 -7.67
C ASN A 12 7.33 -2.64 -7.55
N ILE A 13 7.58 -3.95 -7.38
CA ILE A 13 8.95 -4.49 -7.39
C ILE A 13 9.59 -4.31 -8.77
N ILE A 14 8.89 -4.67 -9.85
CA ILE A 14 9.40 -4.49 -11.22
C ILE A 14 9.70 -3.01 -11.51
N LEU A 15 8.79 -2.11 -11.11
CA LEU A 15 8.97 -0.66 -11.26
C LEU A 15 10.18 -0.16 -10.46
N GLY A 16 10.32 -0.59 -9.20
CA GLY A 16 11.46 -0.23 -8.35
C GLY A 16 12.79 -0.67 -8.95
N ILE A 17 12.88 -1.91 -9.44
CA ILE A 17 14.09 -2.43 -10.12
C ILE A 17 14.41 -1.61 -11.38
N SER A 18 13.40 -1.26 -12.17
CA SER A 18 13.57 -0.45 -13.38
C SER A 18 14.13 0.94 -13.07
N VAL A 19 13.63 1.58 -12.00
CA VAL A 19 14.12 2.90 -11.53
C VAL A 19 15.57 2.80 -11.04
N ILE A 20 15.91 1.75 -10.29
CA ILE A 20 17.29 1.50 -9.85
C ILE A 20 18.22 1.37 -11.05
N PHE A 21 17.81 0.60 -12.07
CA PHE A 21 18.60 0.40 -13.27
C PHE A 21 18.83 1.71 -14.03
N ILE A 22 17.80 2.56 -14.15
CA ILE A 22 17.91 3.90 -14.73
C ILE A 22 18.89 4.77 -13.91
N GLY A 23 18.78 4.75 -12.58
CA GLY A 23 19.69 5.48 -11.69
C GLY A 23 21.16 5.08 -11.89
N LEU A 24 21.43 3.77 -11.94
CA LEU A 24 22.76 3.22 -12.18
C LEU A 24 23.32 3.60 -13.57
N ASN A 25 22.51 3.53 -14.63
CA ASN A 25 22.96 3.92 -15.97
C ASN A 25 23.28 5.42 -16.06
N ASN A 26 22.64 6.26 -15.25
CA ASN A 26 22.89 7.70 -15.20
C ASN A 26 24.01 8.11 -14.23
N MET A 27 24.62 7.17 -13.50
CA MET A 27 25.79 7.42 -12.65
C MET A 27 27.13 7.42 -13.43
N SER A 28 27.09 7.16 -14.75
CA SER A 28 28.29 7.19 -15.59
C SER A 28 29.04 8.53 -15.47
N PRO A 29 30.39 8.53 -15.41
CA PRO A 29 31.21 9.74 -15.30
C PRO A 29 31.02 10.75 -16.44
N GLU A 30 30.50 10.30 -17.59
CA GLU A 30 30.22 11.17 -18.74
C GLU A 30 28.91 11.96 -18.58
N GLY A 31 28.09 11.63 -17.57
CA GLY A 31 26.75 12.18 -17.38
C GLY A 31 25.75 11.64 -18.40
N GLY A 32 24.51 11.40 -17.97
CA GLY A 32 23.44 11.02 -18.88
C GLY A 32 22.92 12.22 -19.65
N ARG A 33 22.52 12.06 -20.91
CA ARG A 33 21.71 13.06 -21.62
C ARG A 33 20.32 12.49 -21.88
N TYR A 34 19.31 13.15 -21.31
CA TYR A 34 17.92 12.78 -21.53
C TYR A 34 17.20 13.95 -22.18
N ARG A 35 16.77 13.77 -23.44
CA ARG A 35 16.08 14.81 -24.25
C ARG A 35 16.78 16.18 -24.23
N GLY A 36 18.12 16.19 -24.27
CA GLY A 36 18.91 17.43 -24.28
C GLY A 36 19.25 18.02 -22.92
N PHE A 37 18.70 17.48 -21.82
CA PHE A 37 19.07 17.87 -20.46
C PHE A 37 20.22 17.00 -19.94
N VAL A 38 21.21 17.64 -19.31
CA VAL A 38 22.32 16.96 -18.65
C VAL A 38 21.84 16.43 -17.31
N ILE A 39 21.84 15.11 -17.17
CA ILE A 39 21.64 14.43 -15.89
C ILE A 39 23.01 14.30 -15.24
N THR A 40 23.21 15.02 -14.15
CA THR A 40 24.44 14.92 -13.36
C THR A 40 24.47 13.60 -12.59
N GLN A 41 25.67 13.14 -12.23
CA GLN A 41 25.84 11.94 -11.41
C GLN A 41 25.05 12.00 -10.09
N SER A 42 24.95 13.19 -9.50
CA SER A 42 24.14 13.45 -8.30
C SER A 42 22.65 13.16 -8.52
N THR A 43 22.11 13.50 -9.69
CA THR A 43 20.73 13.15 -10.05
C THR A 43 20.55 11.64 -10.23
N GLY A 44 21.51 10.96 -10.87
CA GLY A 44 21.52 9.50 -10.96
C GLY A 44 21.53 8.82 -9.58
N LEU A 45 22.29 9.36 -8.64
CA LEU A 45 22.35 8.90 -7.25
C LEU A 45 21.03 9.09 -6.49
N LEU A 46 20.36 10.23 -6.68
CA LEU A 46 19.03 10.47 -6.10
C LEU A 46 17.98 9.49 -6.66
N ILE A 47 18.00 9.24 -7.98
CA ILE A 47 17.10 8.28 -8.63
C ILE A 47 17.34 6.86 -8.10
N PHE A 48 18.61 6.47 -7.93
CA PHE A 48 18.99 5.18 -7.36
C PHE A 48 18.47 5.02 -5.93
N ILE A 49 18.75 6.00 -5.05
CA ILE A 49 18.28 5.98 -3.66
C ILE A 49 16.75 5.89 -3.60
N PHE A 50 16.06 6.67 -4.44
CA PHE A 50 14.60 6.64 -4.51
C PHE A 50 14.08 5.25 -4.91
N GLY A 51 14.68 4.63 -5.93
CA GLY A 51 14.34 3.27 -6.34
C GLY A 51 14.54 2.24 -5.23
N VAL A 52 15.65 2.32 -4.48
CA VAL A 52 15.92 1.45 -3.33
C VAL A 52 14.88 1.65 -2.22
N VAL A 53 14.54 2.90 -1.89
CA VAL A 53 13.51 3.22 -0.88
C VAL A 53 12.15 2.63 -1.29
N VAL A 54 11.73 2.82 -2.54
CA VAL A 54 10.47 2.24 -3.04
C VAL A 54 10.45 0.72 -2.93
N LEU A 55 11.57 0.07 -3.24
CA LEU A 55 11.70 -1.39 -3.18
C LEU A 55 11.64 -1.89 -1.74
N ILE A 56 12.30 -1.20 -0.80
CA ILE A 56 12.20 -1.46 0.64
C ILE A 56 10.74 -1.32 1.10
N PHE A 57 10.05 -0.24 0.73
CA PHE A 57 8.65 -0.06 1.10
C PHE A 57 7.73 -1.11 0.48
N ALA A 58 7.98 -1.56 -0.75
CA ALA A 58 7.20 -2.60 -1.40
C ALA A 58 7.32 -3.95 -0.66
N VAL A 59 8.50 -4.27 -0.14
CA VAL A 59 8.77 -5.50 0.63
C VAL A 59 8.28 -5.38 2.08
N LEU A 60 8.47 -4.23 2.73
CA LEU A 60 8.07 -4.00 4.13
C LEU A 60 6.57 -3.74 4.31
N LYS A 61 5.80 -3.48 3.24
CA LYS A 61 4.33 -3.26 3.29
C LYS A 61 3.50 -4.49 3.66
N LYS A 62 4.05 -5.45 4.40
CA LYS A 62 3.23 -6.46 5.09
C LYS A 62 2.40 -5.84 6.23
N THR A 63 2.78 -4.66 6.73
CA THR A 63 2.21 -4.05 7.94
C THR A 63 1.27 -2.86 7.70
N TRP A 64 1.20 -2.30 6.48
CA TRP A 64 0.31 -1.18 6.14
C TRP A 64 -0.84 -1.65 5.24
N GLN A 65 -1.60 -2.63 5.71
CA GLN A 65 -2.99 -2.71 5.30
C GLN A 65 -3.71 -1.60 6.08
N PRO A 66 -4.36 -0.61 5.43
CA PRO A 66 -5.33 0.19 6.15
C PRO A 66 -6.32 -0.81 6.79
N PRO A 67 -6.69 -0.64 8.07
CA PRO A 67 -7.70 -1.50 8.67
C PRO A 67 -8.87 -1.50 7.70
N GLN A 68 -9.20 -2.68 7.18
CA GLN A 68 -10.41 -2.84 6.39
C GLN A 68 -11.50 -2.26 7.28
N LEU A 69 -12.16 -1.19 6.82
CA LEU A 69 -13.31 -0.63 7.52
C LEU A 69 -14.41 -1.67 7.36
N GLU A 70 -14.35 -2.70 8.20
CA GLU A 70 -15.34 -3.74 8.23
C GLU A 70 -16.58 -3.14 8.89
N TYR A 71 -17.67 -3.16 8.14
CA TYR A 71 -18.98 -2.77 8.61
C TYR A 71 -19.80 -4.03 8.81
N THR A 72 -20.57 -4.07 9.89
CA THR A 72 -21.51 -5.15 10.15
C THR A 72 -22.87 -4.57 10.48
N LYS A 73 -23.93 -5.34 10.21
CA LYS A 73 -25.30 -4.91 10.43
C LYS A 73 -25.81 -5.50 11.75
N CYS A 74 -26.35 -4.67 12.62
CA CYS A 74 -27.03 -5.17 13.81
C CYS A 74 -28.32 -5.90 13.41
N GLN A 75 -28.52 -7.14 13.88
CA GLN A 75 -29.75 -7.89 13.59
C GLN A 75 -31.00 -7.28 14.25
N GLU A 76 -30.83 -6.61 15.39
CA GLU A 76 -31.93 -6.08 16.20
C GLU A 76 -32.41 -4.71 15.70
N CYS A 77 -31.51 -3.74 15.53
CA CYS A 77 -31.88 -2.39 15.06
C CYS A 77 -31.69 -2.19 13.56
N GLY A 78 -31.06 -3.13 12.85
CA GLY A 78 -30.81 -3.04 11.42
C GLY A 78 -29.75 -2.02 11.01
N GLU A 79 -29.11 -1.34 11.97
CA GLU A 79 -28.14 -0.29 11.70
C GLU A 79 -26.78 -0.85 11.26
N ILE A 80 -26.14 -0.18 10.31
CA ILE A 80 -24.80 -0.52 9.81
C ILE A 80 -23.78 0.17 10.70
N ILE A 81 -22.97 -0.62 11.40
CA ILE A 81 -21.99 -0.16 12.38
C ILE A 81 -20.59 -0.54 11.90
N SER A 82 -19.63 0.35 12.09
CA SER A 82 -18.22 -0.03 11.91
C SER A 82 -17.80 -0.97 13.03
N ILE A 83 -17.11 -2.06 12.73
CA ILE A 83 -16.63 -3.03 13.73
C ILE A 83 -15.75 -2.34 14.79
N SER A 84 -15.01 -1.30 14.41
CA SER A 84 -14.23 -0.45 15.32
C SER A 84 -15.03 0.25 16.42
N LYS A 85 -16.36 0.39 16.25
CA LYS A 85 -17.26 1.02 17.24
C LYS A 85 -18.00 0.00 18.10
N ILE A 86 -17.83 -1.30 17.85
CA ILE A 86 -18.41 -2.37 18.66
C ILE A 86 -17.57 -2.50 19.92
N LYS A 87 -18.11 -2.07 21.06
CA LYS A 87 -17.49 -2.33 22.37
C LYS A 87 -18.03 -3.63 22.92
N GLU A 88 -17.16 -4.60 23.18
CA GLU A 88 -17.50 -5.86 23.86
C GLU A 88 -18.62 -6.66 23.19
N GLY A 89 -18.72 -6.61 21.85
CA GLY A 89 -19.75 -7.33 21.10
C GLY A 89 -21.15 -6.71 21.17
N LYS A 90 -21.32 -5.49 21.69
CA LYS A 90 -22.62 -4.81 21.79
C LYS A 90 -22.77 -3.67 20.78
N CYS A 91 -23.98 -3.51 20.26
CA CYS A 91 -24.34 -2.41 19.38
C CYS A 91 -24.35 -1.10 20.18
N PRO A 92 -23.69 -0.02 19.72
CA PRO A 92 -23.65 1.25 20.44
C PRO A 92 -25.01 1.97 20.48
N ASN A 93 -25.94 1.63 19.59
CA ASN A 93 -27.25 2.28 19.53
C ASN A 93 -28.31 1.55 20.38
N CYS A 94 -28.39 0.22 20.27
CA CYS A 94 -29.40 -0.56 20.99
C CYS A 94 -28.86 -1.35 22.20
N GLY A 95 -27.55 -1.44 22.39
CA GLY A 95 -26.93 -2.18 23.51
C GLY A 95 -26.98 -3.70 23.39
N ASN A 96 -27.65 -4.24 22.38
CA ASN A 96 -27.80 -5.68 22.15
C ASN A 96 -26.55 -6.30 21.52
N GLU A 97 -26.39 -7.61 21.68
CA GLU A 97 -25.27 -8.38 21.12
C GLU A 97 -25.29 -8.34 19.60
N VAL A 98 -24.15 -7.99 18.99
CA VAL A 98 -23.93 -8.02 17.55
C VAL A 98 -23.37 -9.38 17.20
N LYS A 99 -24.20 -10.25 16.63
CA LYS A 99 -23.70 -11.45 15.95
C LYS A 99 -23.04 -11.02 14.65
N ILE A 100 -21.70 -10.98 14.65
CA ILE A 100 -20.90 -10.80 13.44
C ILE A 100 -21.22 -12.00 12.56
N THR A 101 -22.10 -11.80 11.59
CA THR A 101 -22.38 -12.76 10.54
C THR A 101 -21.34 -12.49 9.47
N ASP A 102 -20.53 -13.49 9.13
CA ASP A 102 -19.55 -13.48 8.04
C ASP A 102 -20.24 -13.41 6.66
N ASP A 103 -21.29 -12.59 6.53
CA ASP A 103 -21.84 -12.20 5.23
C ASP A 103 -20.92 -11.13 4.64
N SER A 104 -19.73 -11.60 4.26
CA SER A 104 -18.75 -10.86 3.48
C SER A 104 -19.33 -10.64 2.07
N ILE A 105 -20.03 -9.51 1.91
CA ILE A 105 -20.49 -8.97 0.61
C ILE A 105 -19.40 -8.09 0.00
#